data_AF-A0AA86GIZ8-F1
#
_entry.id   AF-A0AA86GIZ8-F1
#
_cell.length_a   1.000
_cell.length_b   1.000
_cell.length_c   1.000
_cell.angle_alpha   90.00
_cell.angle_beta   90.00
_cell.angle_gamma   90.00
#
_symmetry.space_group_name_H-M   'P 1'
#
loop_
_entity.id
_entity.type
_entity.pdbx_description
1 polymer ?
#
loop_
_entity_poly.entity_id
_entity_poly.type
_entity_poly.pdbx_seq_one_letter_code
_entity_poly.pdbx_strand_id
1 'polypeptide(L)'
;MKTGLERVARALCELDANPPDATMDGKPLWQDYLPEAWAAIMAVREPDPAMIGAGTRRAAEGMGDDIGGIYRAMIDAAMEGQPNAPPSGAERSGAITCGRLETV
;
A
#
# COMPACT_ATOMS: atom_id res chain seq x y z
N MET A 1 1.47 8.39 15.22
CA MET A 1 2.15 7.80 14.04
C MET A 1 1.59 6.39 13.87
N LYS A 2 1.00 6.07 12.71
CA LYS A 2 0.43 4.74 12.47
C LYS A 2 1.56 3.75 12.19
N THR A 3 1.48 2.53 12.72
CA THR A 3 2.50 1.49 12.48
C THR A 3 2.48 1.07 11.01
N GLY A 4 3.55 0.43 10.52
CA GLY A 4 3.55 -0.15 9.17
C GLY A 4 2.41 -1.15 8.95
N LEU A 5 2.15 -1.98 9.96
CA LEU A 5 1.06 -2.96 9.96
C LEU A 5 -0.32 -2.30 9.85
N GLU A 6 -0.58 -1.24 10.62
CA GLU A 6 -1.84 -0.48 10.52
C GLU A 6 -2.01 0.17 9.14
N ARG A 7 -0.93 0.74 8.56
CA ARG A 7 -1.00 1.33 7.21
C ARG A 7 -1.38 0.29 6.15
N VAL A 8 -0.80 -0.91 6.22
CA VAL A 8 -1.14 -2.00 5.28
C VAL A 8 -2.56 -2.48 5.50
N ALA A 9 -2.98 -2.72 6.75
CA ALA A 9 -4.34 -3.17 7.05
C ALA A 9 -5.41 -2.19 6.55
N ARG A 10 -5.19 -0.88 6.75
CA ARG A 10 -6.08 0.16 6.23
C ARG A 10 -6.12 0.20 4.70
N ALA A 11 -4.98 0.01 4.03
CA ALA A 11 -4.93 -0.08 2.57
C ALA A 11 -5.70 -1.30 2.03
N LEU A 12 -5.67 -2.43 2.74
CA LEU A 12 -6.48 -3.60 2.41
C LEU A 12 -7.98 -3.34 2.58
N CYS A 13 -8.40 -2.60 3.62
CA CYS A 13 -9.80 -2.17 3.74
C CYS A 13 -10.25 -1.33 2.54
N GLU A 14 -9.44 -0.35 2.16
CA GLU A 14 -9.74 0.54 1.03
C GLU A 14 -9.81 -0.23 -0.29
N LEU A 15 -8.95 -1.24 -0.47
CA LEU A 15 -8.98 -2.17 -1.60
C LEU A 15 -10.33 -2.91 -1.69
N ASP A 16 -10.87 -3.34 -0.55
CA ASP A 16 -12.15 -4.05 -0.45
C ASP A 16 -13.37 -3.11 -0.35
N ALA A 17 -13.17 -1.81 -0.63
CA ALA A 17 -14.19 -0.76 -0.55
C ALA A 17 -14.85 -0.61 0.84
N ASN A 18 -14.14 -1.03 1.89
CA ASN A 18 -14.55 -0.89 3.27
C ASN A 18 -13.87 0.36 3.88
N PRO A 19 -14.62 1.35 4.40
CA PRO A 19 -14.00 2.50 5.04
C PRO A 19 -13.20 2.04 6.28
N PRO A 20 -11.89 2.29 6.37
CA PRO A 20 -11.05 1.70 7.42
C PRO A 20 -11.45 2.16 8.82
N ASP A 21 -11.94 3.40 8.97
CA ASP A 21 -12.40 3.97 10.23
C ASP A 21 -13.89 3.70 10.52
N ALA A 22 -14.61 3.00 9.63
CA ALA A 22 -15.95 2.52 9.98
C ALA A 22 -15.84 1.49 11.10
N THR A 23 -16.83 1.51 11.99
CA THR A 23 -16.85 0.68 13.20
C THR A 23 -17.89 -0.42 13.05
N MET A 24 -17.51 -1.66 13.30
CA MET A 24 -18.39 -2.81 13.41
C MET A 24 -18.05 -3.56 14.71
N ASP A 25 -19.05 -3.93 15.50
CA ASP A 25 -18.87 -4.58 16.82
C ASP A 25 -17.96 -3.81 17.79
N GLY A 26 -17.95 -2.47 17.69
CA GLY A 26 -17.17 -1.59 18.58
C GLY A 26 -15.68 -1.48 18.24
N LYS A 27 -15.22 -2.06 17.12
CA LYS A 27 -13.84 -1.91 16.61
C LYS A 27 -13.82 -1.32 15.19
N PRO A 28 -12.77 -0.57 14.82
CA PRO A 28 -12.54 -0.17 13.44
C PRO A 28 -12.34 -1.39 12.54
N LEU A 29 -12.92 -1.36 11.33
CA LEU A 29 -12.85 -2.46 10.36
C LEU A 29 -11.41 -2.86 10.01
N TRP A 30 -10.46 -1.91 9.99
CA TRP A 30 -9.06 -2.23 9.68
C TRP A 30 -8.43 -3.26 10.61
N GLN A 31 -8.94 -3.43 11.84
CA GLN A 31 -8.40 -4.43 12.75
C GLN A 31 -8.64 -5.86 12.25
N ASP A 32 -9.68 -6.09 11.46
CA ASP A 32 -9.98 -7.41 10.89
C ASP A 32 -9.02 -7.82 9.77
N TYR A 33 -8.31 -6.86 9.19
CA TYR A 33 -7.33 -7.07 8.13
C TYR A 33 -5.90 -7.23 8.65
N LEU A 34 -5.71 -7.25 9.98
CA LEU A 34 -4.39 -7.42 10.60
C LEU A 34 -3.69 -8.74 10.21
N PRO A 35 -4.38 -9.90 10.15
CA PRO A 35 -3.76 -11.15 9.72
C PRO A 35 -3.21 -11.10 8.29
N GLU A 36 -3.96 -10.55 7.35
CA GLU A 36 -3.60 -10.40 5.94
C GLU A 36 -2.46 -9.39 5.79
N ALA A 37 -2.54 -8.25 6.48
CA ALA A 37 -1.48 -7.25 6.50
C ALA A 37 -0.17 -7.81 7.05
N TRP A 38 -0.25 -8.63 8.10
CA TRP A 38 0.91 -9.31 8.67
C TRP A 38 1.54 -10.28 7.66
N ALA A 39 0.71 -11.12 7.02
CA ALA A 39 1.18 -12.07 6.01
C ALA A 39 1.87 -11.35 4.84
N ALA A 40 1.30 -10.25 4.34
CA ALA A 40 1.87 -9.45 3.27
C ALA A 40 3.24 -8.86 3.64
N ILE A 41 3.38 -8.25 4.83
CA ILE A 41 4.65 -7.69 5.29
C ILE A 41 5.70 -8.80 5.48
N MET A 42 5.30 -9.94 6.05
CA MET A 42 6.22 -11.06 6.27
C MET A 42 6.72 -11.68 4.96
N ALA A 43 5.90 -11.69 3.92
CA ALA A 43 6.28 -12.21 2.61
C ALA A 43 7.40 -11.38 1.95
N VAL A 44 7.44 -10.06 2.18
CA VAL A 44 8.44 -9.15 1.60
C VAL A 44 9.58 -8.82 2.57
N ARG A 45 9.62 -9.46 3.74
CA ARG A 45 10.62 -9.19 4.79
C ARG A 45 12.04 -9.47 4.29
N GLU A 46 12.22 -10.56 3.56
CA GLU A 46 13.51 -10.93 2.96
C GLU A 46 13.58 -10.36 1.54
N PRO A 47 14.52 -9.43 1.25
CA PRO A 47 14.61 -8.82 -0.06
C PRO A 47 15.23 -9.77 -1.09
N ASP A 48 14.75 -9.70 -2.33
CA ASP A 48 15.36 -10.39 -3.46
C ASP A 48 16.58 -9.63 -4.05
N PRO A 49 17.33 -10.20 -5.01
CA PRO A 49 18.49 -9.52 -5.59
C PRO A 49 18.20 -8.17 -6.26
N ALA A 50 17.01 -7.97 -6.83
CA ALA A 50 16.63 -6.71 -7.45
C ALA A 50 16.41 -5.63 -6.38
N MET A 51 15.72 -5.97 -5.30
CA MET A 51 15.54 -5.11 -4.13
C MET A 51 16.89 -4.74 -3.51
N ILE A 52 17.78 -5.71 -3.27
CA ILE A 52 19.14 -5.47 -2.72
C ILE A 52 19.94 -4.54 -3.63
N GLY A 53 19.87 -4.75 -4.94
CA GLY A 53 20.54 -3.90 -5.93
C GLY A 53 20.03 -2.46 -5.91
N ALA A 54 18.71 -2.27 -5.80
CA ALA A 54 18.10 -0.94 -5.71
C ALA A 54 18.51 -0.21 -4.42
N GLY A 55 18.49 -0.89 -3.28
CA GLY A 55 18.96 -0.34 -2.01
C GLY A 55 20.43 0.06 -2.05
N THR A 56 21.28 -0.79 -2.63
CA THR A 56 22.73 -0.52 -2.77
C THR A 56 23.00 0.70 -3.65
N ARG A 57 22.32 0.81 -4.79
CA ARG A 57 22.45 2.00 -5.67
C ARG A 57 22.03 3.27 -4.94
N ARG A 58 20.87 3.25 -4.30
CA ARG A 58 20.35 4.41 -3.57
C ARG A 58 21.28 4.84 -2.42
N ALA A 59 21.89 3.88 -1.73
CA ALA A 59 22.86 4.14 -0.67
C ALA A 59 24.16 4.77 -1.21
N ALA A 60 24.60 4.39 -2.41
CA ALA A 60 25.77 4.97 -3.07
C ALA A 60 25.53 6.39 -3.61
N GLU A 61 24.28 6.74 -3.94
CA GLU A 61 23.89 8.04 -4.49
C GLU A 61 23.75 9.18 -3.46
N GLY A 62 23.76 8.88 -2.14
CA GLY A 62 23.55 9.88 -1.08
C GLY A 62 24.57 9.80 0.07
N MET A 63 24.50 10.73 1.03
CA MET A 63 24.98 10.47 2.39
C MET A 63 24.14 9.32 2.92
N GLY A 64 24.76 8.21 3.37
CA GLY A 64 24.12 6.94 3.75
C GLY A 64 23.08 7.00 4.87
N ASP A 65 22.67 8.19 5.30
CA ASP A 65 21.75 8.46 6.41
C ASP A 65 20.27 8.47 5.95
N ASP A 66 19.98 8.53 4.64
CA ASP A 66 18.60 8.42 4.11
C ASP A 66 18.12 6.96 4.01
N ILE A 67 18.03 6.31 5.18
CA ILE A 67 17.51 4.93 5.30
C ILE A 67 16.08 4.83 4.75
N GLY A 68 15.27 5.89 4.90
CA GLY A 68 13.91 5.94 4.37
C GLY A 68 13.88 5.88 2.83
N GLY A 69 14.78 6.60 2.16
CA GLY A 69 14.96 6.55 0.71
C GLY A 69 15.48 5.20 0.23
N ILE A 70 16.44 4.60 0.93
CA ILE A 70 16.95 3.26 0.63
C ILE A 70 15.82 2.23 0.72
N TYR A 71 15.05 2.22 1.81
CA TYR A 71 13.92 1.31 1.97
C TYR A 71 12.85 1.50 0.89
N ARG A 72 12.52 2.76 0.52
CA ARG A 72 11.57 3.04 -0.57
C ARG A 72 12.03 2.46 -1.89
N ALA A 73 13.30 2.66 -2.26
CA ALA A 73 13.86 2.11 -3.50
C ALA A 73 13.80 0.57 -3.54
N MET A 74 13.99 -0.09 -2.39
CA MET A 74 13.84 -1.55 -2.30
C MET A 74 12.39 -1.99 -2.54
N ILE A 75 11.41 -1.30 -1.95
CA ILE A 75 9.98 -1.61 -2.14
C ILE A 75 9.52 -1.32 -3.57
N ASP A 76 9.98 -0.22 -4.18
CA ASP A 76 9.65 0.12 -5.56
C ASP A 76 10.14 -0.99 -6.52
N ALA A 77 11.37 -1.48 -6.32
CA ALA A 77 11.92 -2.60 -7.09
C ALA A 77 11.12 -3.90 -6.94
N ALA A 78 10.51 -4.16 -5.76
CA ALA A 78 9.65 -5.31 -5.56
C ALA A 78 8.35 -5.25 -6.39
N MET A 79 7.92 -4.05 -6.78
CA MET A 79 6.68 -3.82 -7.53
C MET A 79 6.89 -3.74 -9.06
N GLU A 80 8.10 -3.42 -9.51
CA GLU A 80 8.44 -3.23 -10.94
C GLU A 80 8.35 -4.51 -11.80
N GLY A 81 8.18 -5.69 -11.20
CA GLY A 81 7.92 -6.96 -11.89
C GLY A 81 6.45 -7.23 -12.26
N GLN A 82 5.51 -6.32 -11.96
CA GLN A 82 4.08 -6.55 -12.18
C GLN A 82 3.50 -5.64 -13.28
N PRO A 83 3.00 -6.20 -14.41
CA PRO A 83 2.41 -5.40 -15.48
C PRO A 83 1.09 -4.69 -15.12
N ASN A 84 0.52 -4.93 -13.92
CA ASN A 84 -0.80 -4.44 -13.51
C ASN A 84 -0.84 -3.79 -12.11
N ALA A 85 0.28 -3.40 -11.52
CA ALA A 85 0.25 -2.69 -10.23
C ALA A 85 -0.40 -1.29 -10.41
N PRO A 86 -1.43 -0.93 -9.62
CA PRO A 86 -1.98 0.42 -9.69
C PRO A 86 -0.91 1.45 -9.27
N PRO A 87 -0.80 2.59 -9.98
CA PRO A 87 0.20 3.59 -9.64
C PRO A 87 -0.04 4.12 -8.22
N SER A 88 1.04 4.23 -7.45
CA SER A 88 1.03 4.79 -6.10
C SER A 88 0.57 6.26 -6.16
N GLY A 89 -0.74 6.50 -6.01
CA GLY A 89 -1.32 7.84 -6.05
C GLY A 89 -2.48 8.05 -7.02
N ALA A 90 -3.08 7.00 -7.59
CA ALA A 90 -4.37 7.16 -8.27
C ALA A 90 -5.49 7.48 -7.25
N GLU A 91 -5.64 8.76 -6.91
CA GLU A 91 -6.89 9.29 -6.39
C GLU A 91 -8.01 8.86 -7.34
N ARG A 92 -8.86 7.92 -6.89
CA ARG A 92 -10.11 7.62 -7.57
C ARG A 92 -11.05 8.81 -7.35
N SER A 93 -10.83 9.87 -8.11
CA SER A 93 -11.76 10.97 -8.24
C SER A 93 -13.05 10.43 -8.85
N GLY A 94 -14.13 10.53 -8.07
CA GLY A 94 -15.41 9.92 -8.35
C GLY A 94 -16.07 10.49 -9.60
N ALA A 95 -16.70 9.59 -10.36
CA ALA A 95 -17.89 9.90 -11.12
C ALA A 95 -18.80 8.67 -11.04
N ILE A 96 -19.58 8.58 -9.96
CA ILE A 96 -20.84 7.84 -10.01
C ILE A 96 -21.73 8.64 -10.96
N THR A 97 -21.89 8.15 -12.19
CA THR A 97 -22.98 8.63 -13.05
C THR A 97 -24.28 8.10 -12.47
N CYS A 98 -24.83 8.84 -11.51
CA CYS A 98 -26.20 8.67 -11.05
C CYS A 98 -27.11 8.95 -12.26
N GLY A 99 -27.95 7.98 -12.59
CA GLY A 99 -28.83 8.03 -13.76
C GLY A 99 -29.79 9.22 -13.71
N ARG A 100 -30.07 9.78 -14.89
CA ARG A 100 -31.24 10.61 -15.10
C ARG A 100 -32.29 9.78 -15.83
N LEU A 101 -33.24 9.28 -15.06
CA LEU A 101 -34.60 8.97 -15.51
C LEU A 101 -35.29 10.31 -15.80
N GLU A 102 -35.56 10.63 -17.06
CA GLU A 102 -36.63 11.58 -17.40
C GLU A 102 -37.42 11.06 -18.61
N THR A 103 -38.64 10.62 -18.28
CA THR A 103 -39.81 10.36 -19.11
C THR A 103 -40.21 11.59 -19.92
N VAL A 104 -40.46 11.45 -21.23
CA VAL A 104 -41.74 11.71 -21.96
C VAL A 104 -41.65 11.04 -23.33
#